data_AF-A0A2D7Y330-F1
#
_entry.id   AF-A0A2D7Y330-F1
#
_cell.length_a   1.000
_cell.length_b   1.000
_cell.length_c   1.000
_cell.angle_alpha   90.00
_cell.angle_beta   90.00
_cell.angle_gamma   90.00
#
_symmetry.space_group_name_H-M   'P 1'
#
loop_
_entity.id
_entity.type
_entity.pdbx_description
1 polymer ?
#
loop_
_entity_poly.entity_id
_entity_poly.type
_entity_poly.pdbx_seq_one_letter_code
_entity_poly.pdbx_strand_id
1 'polypeptide(L)' 'IDSSNRMARRFAGMLIDGITEGSVRAIDPLVASQLIMGSLNSAYDLRSWAQRIAPEKALALYGSTLAYGLFADPKTICAD' A
#
# COMPACT_ATOMS: atom_id res chain seq x y z
N ILE A 1 -10.49 -4.23 -17.25
CA ILE A 1 -9.19 -3.59 -17.59
C ILE A 1 -9.27 -2.06 -17.46
N ASP A 2 -10.32 -1.41 -17.97
CA ASP A 2 -10.44 0.06 -17.92
C ASP A 2 -10.56 0.67 -16.51
N SER A 3 -11.25 0.00 -15.58
CA SER A 3 -11.42 0.46 -14.19
C SER A 3 -10.11 0.48 -13.40
N SER A 4 -9.31 -0.59 -13.48
CA SER A 4 -8.01 -0.69 -12.80
C SER A 4 -7.02 0.38 -13.29
N ASN A 5 -7.02 0.71 -14.58
CA ASN A 5 -6.17 1.78 -15.12
C ASN A 5 -6.60 3.17 -14.66
N ARG A 6 -7.88 3.39 -14.37
CA ARG A 6 -8.38 4.66 -13.84
C ARG A 6 -7.99 4.86 -12.37
N MET A 7 -8.09 3.82 -11.54
CA MET A 7 -7.64 3.89 -10.15
C MET A 7 -6.12 3.98 -10.04
N ALA A 8 -5.37 3.27 -10.88
CA ALA A 8 -3.91 3.37 -10.89
C ALA A 8 -3.44 4.81 -11.23
N ARG A 9 -4.09 5.48 -12.19
CA ARG A 9 -3.79 6.90 -12.48
C ARG A 9 -4.09 7.84 -11.32
N ARG A 10 -5.07 7.52 -10.47
CA ARG A 10 -5.38 8.32 -9.27
C ARG A 10 -4.26 8.22 -8.23
N PHE A 11 -3.72 7.03 -8.01
CA PHE A 11 -2.58 6.85 -7.10
C PHE A 11 -1.29 7.46 -7.66
N ALA A 12 -1.10 7.44 -8.98
CA ALA A 12 0.08 8.01 -9.61
C ALA A 12 0.21 9.52 -9.34
N GLY A 13 -0.90 10.28 -9.44
CA GLY A 13 -0.90 11.70 -9.10
C GLY A 13 -0.51 11.96 -7.65
N MET A 14 -1.15 11.26 -6.71
CA MET A 14 -0.83 11.35 -5.28
C MET A 14 0.65 11.03 -4.99
N LEU A 15 1.21 10.02 -5.64
CA LEU A 15 2.61 9.65 -5.46
C LEU A 15 3.55 10.72 -6.02
N ILE A 16 3.21 11.34 -7.15
CA ILE A 16 3.99 12.45 -7.73
C ILE A 16 3.99 13.66 -6.78
N ASP A 17 2.84 13.99 -6.20
CA ASP A 17 2.74 15.08 -5.22
C ASP A 17 3.60 14.76 -3.99
N GLY A 18 3.52 13.54 -3.47
CA GLY A 18 4.35 13.12 -2.33
C GLY A 18 5.85 13.10 -2.63
N ILE A 19 6.25 12.76 -3.87
CA ILE A 19 7.65 12.87 -4.31
C ILE A 19 8.09 14.33 -4.36
N THR A 20 7.23 15.22 -4.85
CA THR A 20 7.50 16.66 -4.96
C THR A 20 7.64 17.32 -3.59
N GLU A 21 6.82 16.90 -2.62
CA GLU A 21 6.87 17.36 -1.23
C GLU A 21 7.98 16.70 -0.39
N GLY A 22 8.60 15.62 -0.91
CA GLY A 22 9.63 14.85 -0.22
C GLY A 22 9.11 13.85 0.82
N SER A 23 7.79 13.63 0.89
CA SER A 23 7.17 12.63 1.78
C SER A 23 7.29 11.21 1.23
N VAL A 24 7.49 11.06 -0.08
CA VAL A 24 7.71 9.78 -0.76
C VAL A 24 9.05 9.81 -1.49
N ARG A 25 9.85 8.74 -1.32
CA ARG A 25 11.09 8.56 -2.10
C ARG A 25 10.76 8.49 -3.60
N ALA A 26 11.61 9.09 -4.45
CA ALA A 26 11.48 8.97 -5.89
C ALA A 26 11.42 7.48 -6.33
N ILE A 27 10.31 7.11 -6.96
CA ILE A 27 9.97 5.78 -7.48
C ILE A 27 9.18 5.95 -8.78
N ASP A 28 8.98 4.87 -9.54
CA ASP A 28 8.04 4.86 -10.67
C ASP A 28 6.59 4.93 -10.16
N PRO A 29 5.84 6.02 -10.41
CA PRO A 29 4.50 6.18 -9.86
C PRO A 29 3.47 5.21 -10.45
N LEU A 30 3.65 4.77 -11.71
CA LEU A 30 2.71 3.85 -12.37
C LEU A 30 2.88 2.43 -11.83
N VAL A 31 4.12 1.96 -11.67
CA VAL A 31 4.41 0.67 -11.06
C VAL A 31 3.92 0.64 -9.62
N ALA A 32 4.24 1.66 -8.83
CA ALA A 32 3.79 1.77 -7.44
C ALA A 32 2.26 1.79 -7.32
N SER A 33 1.56 2.44 -8.25
CA SER A 33 0.09 2.43 -8.29
C SER A 33 -0.50 1.05 -8.52
N GLN A 34 0.15 0.20 -9.33
CA GLN A 34 -0.26 -1.20 -9.51
C GLN A 34 -0.04 -2.02 -8.24
N LEU A 35 1.05 -1.77 -7.52
CA LEU A 35 1.33 -2.44 -6.24
C LEU A 35 0.28 -2.08 -5.18
N ILE A 36 -0.11 -0.80 -5.08
CA ILE A 36 -1.17 -0.35 -4.18
C ILE A 36 -2.49 -1.06 -4.53
N MET A 37 -2.83 -1.14 -5.82
CA MET A 37 -4.04 -1.84 -6.27
C MET A 37 -4.01 -3.34 -5.91
N GLY A 38 -2.89 -4.00 -6.16
CA GLY A 38 -2.71 -5.41 -5.84
C GLY A 38 -2.84 -5.68 -4.34
N SER A 39 -2.31 -4.78 -3.50
CA SER A 39 -2.45 -4.87 -2.05
C SER A 39 -3.90 -4.66 -1.60
N LEU A 40 -4.64 -3.70 -2.17
CA LEU A 40 -6.05 -3.49 -1.85
C LEU A 40 -6.90 -4.71 -2.21
N ASN A 41 -6.66 -5.29 -3.38
CA ASN A 41 -7.31 -6.53 -3.80
C ASN A 41 -7.00 -7.67 -2.83
N SER A 42 -5.71 -7.84 -2.47
CA SER A 42 -5.28 -8.87 -1.51
C SER A 42 -5.92 -8.68 -0.13
N ALA A 43 -6.03 -7.43 0.34
CA ALA A 43 -6.69 -7.11 1.60
C ALA A 43 -8.19 -7.43 1.57
N TYR A 44 -8.84 -7.23 0.42
CA TYR A 44 -10.23 -7.63 0.22
C TYR A 44 -10.38 -9.16 0.23
N ASP A 45 -9.53 -9.88 -0.48
CA ASP A 45 -9.56 -11.35 -0.57
C ASP A 45 -9.31 -12.00 0.80
N LEU A 46 -8.41 -11.43 1.59
CA LEU A 46 -8.02 -11.91 2.91
C LEU A 46 -8.82 -11.28 4.06
N ARG A 47 -9.88 -10.51 3.78
CA ARG A 47 -10.65 -9.81 4.83
C ARG A 47 -11.21 -10.74 5.91
N SER A 48 -11.57 -11.97 5.55
CA SER A 48 -12.11 -12.98 6.47
C SER A 48 -11.07 -13.51 7.46
N TRP A 49 -9.80 -13.55 7.02
CA TRP A 49 -8.66 -13.80 7.91
C TRP A 49 -8.36 -12.56 8.76
N ALA A 50 -8.40 -11.36 8.17
CA ALA A 50 -8.12 -10.11 8.87
C ALA A 50 -9.12 -9.86 10.01
N GLN A 51 -10.38 -10.26 9.86
CA GLN A 51 -11.41 -10.22 10.92
C GLN A 51 -11.07 -11.02 12.18
N ARG A 52 -10.09 -11.94 12.10
CA ARG A 52 -9.67 -12.80 13.22
C ARG A 52 -8.46 -12.25 13.98
N ILE A 53 -7.91 -11.11 13.55
CA ILE A 53 -6.77 -10.46 14.19
C ILE A 53 -7.11 -9.02 14.53
N ALA A 54 -6.31 -8.41 15.42
CA ALA A 54 -6.45 -6.99 15.75
C ALA A 54 -6.32 -6.12 14.47
N PRO A 55 -7.19 -5.13 14.25
CA PRO A 55 -7.14 -4.26 13.07
C PRO A 55 -5.77 -3.61 12.85
N GLU A 56 -5.10 -3.21 13.92
CA GLU A 56 -3.78 -2.57 13.91
C GLU A 56 -2.73 -3.56 13.37
N LYS A 57 -2.83 -4.83 13.76
CA LYS A 57 -1.95 -5.89 13.27
C LYS A 57 -2.18 -6.17 11.78
N ALA A 58 -3.43 -6.13 11.32
CA ALA A 58 -3.73 -6.27 9.90
C ALA A 58 -3.12 -5.11 9.10
N LEU A 59 -3.31 -3.87 9.57
CA LEU A 59 -2.73 -2.67 8.97
C LEU A 59 -1.20 -2.74 8.92
N ALA A 60 -0.56 -3.16 10.01
CA ALA A 60 0.89 -3.33 10.10
C ALA A 60 1.44 -4.22 8.99
N LEU A 61 0.79 -5.37 8.74
CA LEU A 61 1.25 -6.38 7.79
C LEU A 61 1.15 -5.89 6.33
N TYR A 62 0.05 -5.24 5.97
CA TYR A 62 -0.10 -4.67 4.62
C TYR A 62 0.77 -3.43 4.43
N GLY A 63 0.78 -2.54 5.42
CA GLY A 63 1.54 -1.30 5.39
C GLY A 63 3.04 -1.56 5.30
N SER A 64 3.58 -2.49 6.10
CA SER A 64 5.03 -2.73 6.14
C SER A 64 5.53 -3.27 4.81
N THR A 65 4.76 -4.20 4.23
CA THR A 65 5.03 -4.78 2.93
C THR A 65 5.07 -3.72 1.83
N LEU A 66 4.09 -2.81 1.81
CA LEU A 66 4.00 -1.78 0.78
C LEU A 66 5.05 -0.66 0.95
N ALA A 67 5.26 -0.19 2.17
CA ALA A 67 6.10 0.99 2.43
C ALA A 67 7.59 0.65 2.57
N TYR A 68 7.90 -0.53 3.12
CA TYR A 68 9.27 -0.91 3.49
C TYR A 68 9.73 -2.22 2.82
N GLY A 69 8.85 -2.89 2.09
CA GLY A 69 9.14 -4.12 1.34
C GLY A 69 8.74 -5.40 2.05
N LEU A 70 8.76 -6.51 1.31
CA LEU A 70 8.22 -7.80 1.75
C LEU A 70 8.84 -8.35 3.04
N PHE A 71 10.11 -8.03 3.30
CA PHE A 71 10.84 -8.51 4.47
C PHE A 71 10.88 -7.48 5.62
N ALA A 72 10.10 -6.40 5.53
CA ALA A 72 10.03 -5.40 6.58
C ALA A 72 9.34 -5.94 7.83
N ASP A 73 9.86 -5.59 9.01
CA ASP A 73 9.20 -5.91 10.28
C ASP A 73 7.87 -5.14 10.36
N PRO A 74 6.71 -5.79 10.54
CA PRO A 74 5.43 -5.11 10.73
C PRO A 74 5.42 -4.16 11.92
N LYS A 75 6.27 -4.41 12.94
CA LYS A 75 6.40 -3.52 14.09
C LYS A 75 6.94 -2.14 13.73
N THR A 76 7.62 -1.99 12.60
CA THR A 76 8.17 -0.70 12.14
C THR A 76 7.06 0.33 11.85
N ILE A 77 5.80 -0.08 11.68
CA ILE A 77 4.66 0.81 11.43
C ILE A 77 3.76 1.00 12.67
N CYS A 78 3.77 0.04 13.61
CA CYS A 78 2.94 0.10 14.81
C CYS A 78 3.69 0.54 16.07
N ALA A 79 4.93 1.00 15.93
CA ALA A 79 5.70 1.57 17.03
C ALA A 79 5.48 3.08 17.08
N ASP A 80 4.35 3.48 17.69
CA ASP A 80 4.17 4.71 18.47
C ASP A 80 3.26 4.36 19.65
#